data_AF-A0A356NV40-F1
#
_entry.id   AF-A0A356NV40-F1
#
_cell.length_a   1.000
_cell.length_b   1.000
_cell.length_c   1.000
_cell.angle_alpha   90.00
_cell.angle_beta   90.00
_cell.angle_gamma   90.00
#
_symmetry.space_group_name_H-M   'P 1'
#
loop_
_entity.id
_entity.type
_entity.pdbx_description
1 polymer ?
#
loop_
_entity_poly.entity_id
_entity_poly.type
_entity_poly.pdbx_seq_one_letter_code
_entity_poly.pdbx_strand_id
1 'polypeptide(L)'
;QAVIIAAGLDGVRNAADPGRRYDIDMYAEGHKVRGAPKLPLNLLDALRTFDKDRSLKSMLGDEFSAAYLKLKMQEWDSFMGHFSSWEKENTLDI
;
A
#
# COMPACT_ATOMS: atom_id res chain seq x y z
N GLN A 1 -6.95 10.74 7.68
CA GLN A 1 -5.89 10.69 8.71
C GLN A 1 -6.12 9.66 9.81
N ALA A 2 -7.34 9.13 10.02
CA ALA A 2 -7.64 8.14 11.06
C ALA A 2 -6.71 6.90 11.08
N VAL A 3 -6.36 6.36 9.90
CA VAL A 3 -5.48 5.17 9.77
C VAL A 3 -4.07 5.40 10.31
N ILE A 4 -3.50 6.60 10.11
CA ILE A 4 -2.14 6.93 10.57
C ILE A 4 -2.11 7.00 12.09
N ILE A 5 -3.14 7.58 12.70
CA ILE A 5 -3.27 7.68 14.16
C ILE A 5 -3.49 6.28 14.75
N ALA A 6 -4.33 5.46 14.12
CA ALA A 6 -4.55 4.07 14.53
C ALA A 6 -3.23 3.28 14.53
N ALA A 7 -2.48 3.29 13.42
CA ALA A 7 -1.20 2.59 13.33
C ALA A 7 -0.16 3.11 14.35
N GLY A 8 -0.10 4.43 14.58
CA GLY A 8 0.79 5.01 15.58
C GLY A 8 0.42 4.59 17.01
N LEU A 9 -0.87 4.57 17.34
CA LEU A 9 -1.35 4.13 18.65
C LEU A 9 -1.10 2.64 18.89
N ASP A 10 -1.25 1.80 17.85
CA ASP A 10 -0.91 0.38 17.93
C ASP A 10 0.59 0.17 18.19
N GLY A 11 1.45 0.91 17.48
CA GLY A 11 2.90 0.86 17.69
C GLY A 11 3.31 1.24 19.12
N VAL A 12 2.69 2.27 19.71
CA VAL A 12 2.91 2.66 21.11
C VAL A 12 2.45 1.57 22.07
N ARG A 13 1.26 0.97 21.84
CA ARG A 13 0.70 -0.09 22.70
C ARG A 13 1.55 -1.35 22.70
N ASN A 14 2.07 -1.73 21.53
CA ASN A 14 2.85 -2.95 21.35
C ASN A 14 4.36 -2.74 21.55
N ALA A 15 4.79 -1.51 21.89
CA ALA A 15 6.21 -1.13 21.95
C ALA A 15 6.98 -1.56 20.70
N ALA A 16 6.39 -1.32 19.53
CA ALA A 16 6.93 -1.78 18.25
C ALA A 16 8.30 -1.13 17.97
N ASP A 17 9.28 -1.96 17.59
CA ASP A 17 10.59 -1.47 17.15
C ASP A 17 10.46 -0.88 15.73
N PRO A 18 10.71 0.43 15.54
CA PRO A 18 10.69 1.06 14.21
C PRO A 18 11.86 0.61 13.33
N GLY A 19 12.81 -0.15 13.89
CA GLY A 19 14.00 -0.62 13.23
C GLY A 19 15.09 0.44 13.15
N ARG A 20 16.13 0.11 12.40
CA ARG A 20 17.32 0.96 12.24
C ARG A 20 16.97 2.22 11.44
N ARG A 21 17.35 3.38 11.98
CA ARG A 21 17.36 4.66 11.25
C ARG A 21 18.41 4.65 10.12
N TYR A 22 18.04 5.18 8.96
CA TYR A 22 18.93 5.37 7.82
C TYR A 22 19.10 6.87 7.52
N ASP A 23 20.31 7.38 7.68
CA ASP A 23 20.69 8.77 7.36
C ASP A 23 21.43 8.83 6.02
N ILE A 24 20.73 8.47 4.94
CA ILE A 24 21.26 8.47 3.57
C ILE A 24 20.24 9.09 2.61
N ASP A 25 20.70 9.53 1.44
CA ASP A 25 19.78 9.84 0.35
C ASP A 25 19.21 8.52 -0.21
N MET A 26 17.96 8.21 0.11
CA MET A 26 17.32 6.97 -0.34
C MET A 26 17.14 6.88 -1.86
N TYR A 27 17.11 8.00 -2.58
CA TYR A 27 16.99 7.98 -4.04
C TYR A 27 18.32 7.67 -4.72
N ALA A 28 19.43 8.23 -4.24
CA ALA A 28 20.76 7.97 -4.80
C ALA A 28 21.42 6.70 -4.22
N GLU A 29 21.21 6.45 -2.94
CA GLU A 29 21.98 5.46 -2.16
C GLU A 29 21.13 4.30 -1.63
N GLY A 30 19.84 4.21 -1.99
CA GLY A 30 18.93 3.18 -1.48
C GLY A 30 19.41 1.74 -1.69
N HIS A 31 20.26 1.50 -2.70
CA HIS A 31 20.90 0.19 -2.95
C HIS A 31 21.84 -0.26 -1.81
N LYS A 32 22.31 0.66 -0.96
CA LYS A 32 23.13 0.35 0.23
C LYS A 32 22.30 -0.27 1.36
N VAL A 33 20.98 -0.12 1.32
CA VAL A 33 20.07 -0.65 2.33
C VAL A 33 19.55 -2.01 1.87
N ARG A 34 19.91 -3.05 2.63
CA ARG A 34 19.46 -4.43 2.38
C ARG A 34 18.31 -4.78 3.31
N GLY A 35 17.29 -5.43 2.76
CA GLY A 35 16.17 -5.97 3.55
C GLY A 35 15.17 -4.93 4.06
N ALA A 36 15.21 -3.68 3.59
CA ALA A 36 14.17 -2.72 3.90
C ALA A 36 12.83 -3.14 3.24
N PRO A 37 11.72 -3.16 3.99
CA PRO A 37 10.41 -3.41 3.41
C PRO A 37 10.08 -2.31 2.39
N LYS A 38 9.61 -2.72 1.21
CA LYS A 38 9.18 -1.79 0.16
C LYS A 38 7.69 -1.54 0.30
N LEU A 39 7.28 -0.31 -0.02
CA LEU A 39 5.87 -0.01 -0.17
C LEU A 39 5.29 -0.81 -1.35
N PRO A 40 3.99 -1.14 -1.31
CA PRO A 40 3.29 -1.70 -2.45
C PRO A 40 3.48 -0.81 -3.68
N LEU A 41 3.79 -1.44 -4.83
CA LEU A 41 4.10 -0.73 -6.07
C LEU A 41 2.85 -0.28 -6.83
N ASN A 42 1.70 -0.85 -6.47
CA ASN A 42 0.42 -0.57 -7.10
C ASN A 42 -0.71 -0.68 -6.06
N LEU A 43 -1.90 -0.22 -6.46
CA LEU A 43 -3.08 -0.22 -5.61
C LEU A 43 -3.51 -1.63 -5.21
N LEU A 44 -3.46 -2.60 -6.13
CA LEU A 44 -3.86 -3.99 -5.86
C LEU A 44 -3.04 -4.61 -4.72
N ASP A 45 -1.73 -4.42 -4.74
CA ASP A 45 -0.84 -4.92 -3.70
C ASP A 45 -1.07 -4.20 -2.37
N ALA A 46 -1.38 -2.91 -2.40
CA ALA A 46 -1.75 -2.15 -1.20
C ALA A 46 -3.05 -2.67 -0.57
N LEU A 47 -4.09 -2.93 -1.39
CA LEU A 47 -5.37 -3.46 -0.94
C LEU A 47 -5.23 -4.87 -0.38
N ARG A 48 -4.45 -5.74 -1.03
CA ARG A 48 -4.15 -7.09 -0.53
C ARG A 48 -3.35 -7.08 0.77
N THR A 49 -2.43 -6.13 0.91
CA THR A 49 -1.64 -5.98 2.15
C THR A 49 -2.55 -5.51 3.29
N PHE A 50 -3.41 -4.52 3.02
CA PHE A 50 -4.40 -4.04 3.98
C PHE A 50 -5.40 -5.14 4.40
N ASP A 51 -5.90 -5.94 3.46
CA ASP A 51 -6.85 -7.01 3.79
C ASP A 51 -6.24 -8.13 4.67
N LYS A 52 -4.93 -8.34 4.57
CA LYS A 52 -4.22 -9.30 5.44
C LYS A 52 -4.03 -8.78 6.87
N ASP A 53 -4.08 -7.47 7.08
CA ASP A 53 -3.86 -6.85 8.40
C ASP A 53 -5.16 -6.84 9.22
N ARG A 54 -5.33 -7.89 10.04
CA ARG A 54 -6.50 -8.01 10.93
C ARG A 54 -6.53 -6.95 12.02
N SER A 55 -5.37 -6.51 12.53
CA SER A 55 -5.32 -5.51 13.59
C SER A 55 -5.85 -4.18 13.06
N LEU A 56 -5.30 -3.74 11.92
CA LEU A 56 -5.69 -2.49 11.30
C LEU A 56 -7.15 -2.47 10.87
N LYS A 57 -7.67 -3.59 10.33
CA LYS A 57 -9.10 -3.72 10.01
C LYS A 57 -10.00 -3.61 11.24
N SER A 58 -9.63 -4.27 12.34
CA SER A 58 -10.37 -4.17 13.59
C SER A 58 -10.38 -2.75 14.15
N MET A 59 -9.25 -2.03 14.07
CA MET A 59 -9.14 -0.64 14.53
C MET A 59 -9.98 0.35 13.71
N LEU A 60 -10.15 0.08 12.42
CA LEU A 60 -10.97 0.90 11.53
C LEU A 60 -12.45 0.46 11.49
N GLY A 61 -12.75 -0.71 12.05
CA GLY A 61 -14.02 -1.39 11.94
C GLY A 61 -14.02 -2.37 10.76
N ASP A 62 -14.38 -3.63 11.03
CA ASP A 62 -14.33 -4.70 10.03
C ASP A 62 -15.32 -4.46 8.89
N GLU A 63 -16.54 -3.99 9.19
CA GLU A 63 -17.54 -3.68 8.16
C GLU A 63 -17.11 -2.52 7.26
N PHE A 64 -16.56 -1.46 7.86
CA PHE A 64 -16.02 -0.33 7.11
C PHE A 64 -14.86 -0.77 6.21
N SER A 65 -13.93 -1.55 6.76
CA SER A 65 -12.77 -2.06 6.03
C SER A 65 -13.18 -2.95 4.86
N ALA A 66 -14.16 -3.83 5.05
CA ALA A 66 -14.70 -4.69 4.00
C ALA A 66 -15.38 -3.88 2.89
N ALA A 67 -16.19 -2.88 3.24
CA ALA A 67 -16.84 -2.00 2.27
C ALA A 67 -15.82 -1.19 1.47
N TYR A 68 -14.79 -0.66 2.13
CA TYR A 68 -13.71 0.10 1.49
C TYR A 68 -12.90 -0.78 0.52
N LEU A 69 -12.50 -1.97 0.96
CA LEU A 69 -11.79 -2.94 0.11
C LEU A 69 -12.60 -3.26 -1.13
N LYS A 70 -13.90 -3.57 -0.98
CA LYS A 70 -14.79 -3.85 -2.11
C LYS A 70 -14.82 -2.68 -3.11
N LEU A 71 -15.02 -1.46 -2.63
CA LEU A 71 -15.06 -0.27 -3.48
C LEU A 71 -13.75 -0.06 -4.24
N LYS A 72 -12.61 -0.20 -3.56
CA LYS A 72 -11.30 0.03 -4.18
C LYS A 72 -10.84 -1.08 -5.12
N MET A 73 -11.28 -2.33 -4.90
CA MET A 73 -11.06 -3.39 -5.89
C MET A 73 -11.86 -3.13 -7.17
N GLN A 74 -13.09 -2.63 -7.06
CA GLN A 74 -13.88 -2.24 -8.24
C GLN A 74 -13.21 -1.11 -9.04
N GLU A 75 -12.65 -0.13 -8.34
CA GLU A 75 -11.86 0.95 -8.97
C GLU A 75 -10.63 0.40 -9.71
N TRP A 76 -9.89 -0.53 -9.08
CA TRP A 76 -8.75 -1.20 -9.70
C TRP A 76 -9.15 -1.96 -10.96
N ASP A 77 -10.21 -2.78 -10.89
CA ASP A 77 -10.70 -3.57 -12.02
C ASP A 77 -11.15 -2.65 -13.17
N SER A 78 -11.82 -1.54 -12.84
CA SER A 78 -12.22 -0.53 -13.83
C SER A 78 -11.01 0.14 -14.50
N PHE A 79 -9.95 0.41 -13.75
CA PHE A 79 -8.73 1.04 -14.28
C PHE A 79 -7.94 0.06 -15.16
N MET A 80 -7.78 -1.19 -14.73
CA MET A 80 -7.11 -2.23 -15.52
C MET A 80 -7.88 -2.63 -16.79
N GLY A 81 -9.20 -2.50 -16.78
CA GLY A 81 -10.03 -2.68 -17.98
C GLY A 81 -9.96 -1.51 -18.97
N HIS A 82 -9.35 -0.38 -18.59
CA HIS A 82 -9.23 0.80 -19.45
C HIS A 82 -7.93 0.76 -20.25
N PHE A 83 -8.05 0.72 -21.58
CA PHE A 83 -6.88 0.78 -22.47
C PHE A 83 -6.28 2.19 -22.46
N SER A 84 -5.08 2.32 -21.91
CA SER A 84 -4.39 3.60 -21.77
C SER A 84 -3.97 4.17 -23.12
N SER A 85 -3.79 5.50 -23.20
CA SER A 85 -3.28 6.14 -24.42
C SER A 85 -1.90 5.63 -24.80
N TRP A 86 -1.05 5.34 -23.81
CA TRP A 86 0.28 4.76 -24.03
C TRP A 86 0.18 3.40 -24.73
N GLU A 87 -0.73 2.52 -24.28
CA GLU A 87 -0.91 1.21 -24.93
C GLU A 87 -1.45 1.35 -26.35
N LYS A 88 -2.31 2.34 -26.63
CA LYS A 88 -2.74 2.64 -28.02
C LYS A 88 -1.56 3.03 -28.91
N GLU A 89 -0.71 3.91 -28.41
CA GLU A 89 0.44 4.42 -29.16
C GLU A 89 1.56 3.38 -29.35
N ASN A 90 1.68 2.39 -28.47
CA ASN A 90 2.82 1.45 -28.45
C ASN A 90 2.46 0.00 -28.83
N THR A 91 1.19 -0.31 -29.09
CA THR A 91 0.75 -1.70 -29.37
C THR A 91 0.05 -1.86 -30.73
N LEU A 92 -0.47 -0.78 -31.34
CA LEU A 92 -1.28 -0.87 -32.56
C LEU A 92 -0.49 -0.78 -33.88
N ASP A 93 0.79 -0.38 -33.86
CA ASP A 93 1.69 -0.37 -35.02
C ASP A 93 2.54 -1.65 -35.12
N ILE A 94 1.88 -2.82 -35.19
CA ILE A 94 2.49 -4.11 -35.59
C ILE A 94 1.69 -4.70 -36.75
#